data_AF-A0A6J7GKV2-F1
#
_entry.id   AF-A0A6J7GKV2-F1
#
_cell.length_a   1.000
_cell.length_b   1.000
_cell.length_c   1.000
_cell.angle_alpha   90.00
_cell.angle_beta   90.00
_cell.angle_gamma   90.00
#
_symmetry.space_group_name_H-M   'P 1'
#
loop_
_entity.id
_entity.type
_entity.pdbx_description
1 polymer ?
#
loop_
_entity_poly.entity_id
_entity_poly.type
_entity_poly.pdbx_seq_one_letter_code
_entity_poly.pdbx_strand_id
1 'polypeptide(L)'
;MLTGTSAFPGGYRGSRAPAASSINSRISPAIDILLAQALEPSAEFRFSSAHEFLAALERIDGNAPTEASRDGAADVPDGEVPTRASLALPPSPILSAVPLAVSPGAATITGMAEAGGVPSSGLESRGSGVDLPPTERMDALPPTETDKLIAMFGRNAVSEDASFEASLPEKRRRRGRVALGLVVSLVFVVAISMVTLWVLNIKPVDFFPSSARTVPNVLGFTYDRAAAAISDAGLTPVRVDEANAKVPLNSVIRTNPNAKKQVDIGTRVTLFVSTGLAEIQVPNVSGMTVEAATAELKKAGLVVGDTSKGNSPTFAQGTVISTNPASGATSKSGATISLVVSSGQVTIPDLTGKKIEEAAAILSASDILITPSIVADPSCKPGAGGVVVISQSVGPGDVPTGTPITLVYCAG
;
A
#
# COMPACT_ATOMS: atom_id res chain seq x y z
N MET A 1 -39.33 -2.16 7.95
CA MET A 1 -39.27 -3.37 7.10
C MET A 1 -40.28 -3.22 5.98
N LEU A 2 -39.85 -3.19 4.72
CA LEU A 2 -40.74 -3.14 3.54
C LEU A 2 -40.17 -4.07 2.44
N THR A 3 -40.42 -5.37 2.60
CA THR A 3 -40.03 -6.41 1.63
C THR A 3 -41.11 -6.56 0.56
N GLY A 4 -41.18 -5.60 -0.37
CA GLY A 4 -42.07 -5.66 -1.53
C GLY A 4 -41.39 -6.31 -2.74
N THR A 5 -41.84 -7.48 -3.16
CA THR A 5 -41.41 -8.12 -4.41
C THR A 5 -42.39 -7.81 -5.54
N SER A 6 -42.26 -6.64 -6.16
CA SER A 6 -42.98 -6.29 -7.40
C SER A 6 -42.20 -6.76 -8.63
N ALA A 7 -42.88 -7.42 -9.57
CA ALA A 7 -42.26 -7.98 -10.76
C ALA A 7 -42.22 -6.96 -11.91
N PHE A 8 -41.06 -6.79 -12.54
CA PHE A 8 -40.92 -6.04 -13.79
C PHE A 8 -41.47 -6.83 -15.00
N PRO A 9 -42.13 -6.17 -15.97
CA PRO A 9 -42.41 -6.75 -17.28
C PRO A 9 -41.11 -6.83 -18.10
N GLY A 10 -40.34 -7.89 -17.89
CA GLY A 10 -39.03 -8.07 -18.54
C GLY A 10 -38.17 -9.24 -18.04
N GLY A 11 -38.68 -10.10 -17.15
CA GLY A 11 -38.00 -11.36 -16.77
C GLY A 11 -36.85 -11.23 -15.76
N TYR A 12 -36.35 -10.03 -15.47
CA TYR A 12 -35.35 -9.81 -14.42
C TYR A 12 -35.95 -10.00 -13.02
N ARG A 13 -35.76 -11.20 -12.44
CA ARG A 13 -35.91 -11.43 -10.99
C ARG A 13 -34.66 -10.94 -10.24
N GLY A 14 -34.43 -9.62 -10.28
CA GLY A 14 -33.40 -8.96 -9.49
C GLY A 14 -33.95 -8.54 -8.11
N SER A 15 -33.23 -8.85 -7.04
CA SER A 15 -33.36 -8.13 -5.77
C SER A 15 -33.02 -6.64 -5.99
N ARG A 16 -33.61 -5.72 -5.20
CA ARG A 16 -33.20 -4.30 -5.19
C ARG A 16 -31.67 -4.20 -5.06
N ALA A 17 -31.09 -3.19 -5.71
CA ALA A 17 -29.68 -2.90 -5.56
C ALA A 17 -29.31 -2.71 -4.07
N PRO A 18 -28.18 -3.25 -3.60
CA PRO A 18 -27.70 -3.00 -2.24
C PRO A 18 -27.42 -1.50 -2.04
N ALA A 19 -27.59 -1.02 -0.81
CA ALA A 19 -27.30 0.37 -0.45
C ALA A 19 -25.83 0.71 -0.78
N ALA A 20 -25.57 1.91 -1.29
CA ALA A 20 -24.23 2.35 -1.65
C ALA A 20 -23.31 2.45 -0.42
N SER A 21 -23.85 2.85 0.73
CA SER A 21 -23.13 2.82 2.02
C SER A 21 -22.69 1.41 2.44
N SER A 22 -23.40 0.35 2.01
CA SER A 22 -23.02 -1.05 2.28
C SER A 22 -21.83 -1.54 1.44
N ILE A 23 -21.54 -0.86 0.32
CA ILE A 23 -20.38 -1.11 -0.54
C ILE A 23 -19.20 -0.20 -0.13
N ASN A 24 -19.48 1.04 0.28
CA ASN A 24 -18.46 2.02 0.67
C ASN A 24 -18.95 2.89 1.84
N SER A 25 -18.38 2.66 3.02
CA SER A 25 -18.71 3.38 4.27
C SER A 25 -18.39 4.88 4.27
N ARG A 26 -17.72 5.40 3.24
CA ARG A 26 -17.53 6.85 3.03
C ARG A 26 -18.76 7.54 2.43
N ILE A 27 -19.73 6.78 1.91
CA ILE A 27 -20.97 7.31 1.35
C ILE A 27 -21.97 7.50 2.50
N SER A 28 -22.46 8.74 2.67
CA SER A 28 -23.45 9.06 3.70
C SER A 28 -24.76 8.27 3.47
N PRO A 29 -25.40 7.70 4.52
CA PRO A 29 -26.69 7.02 4.40
C PRO A 29 -27.82 7.87 3.78
N ALA A 30 -27.69 9.21 3.80
CA ALA A 30 -28.62 10.11 3.10
C ALA A 30 -28.61 9.90 1.57
N ILE A 31 -27.45 9.57 1.00
CA ILE A 31 -27.27 9.32 -0.44
C ILE A 31 -27.96 8.02 -0.88
N ASP A 32 -28.08 7.02 0.01
CA ASP A 32 -28.80 5.77 -0.28
C ASP A 32 -30.29 6.01 -0.54
N ILE A 33 -30.91 6.96 0.16
CA ILE A 33 -32.34 7.32 -0.01
C ILE A 33 -32.55 7.96 -1.39
N LEU A 34 -31.66 8.88 -1.77
CA LEU A 34 -31.68 9.54 -3.08
C LEU A 34 -31.45 8.55 -4.23
N LEU A 35 -30.51 7.60 -4.08
CA LEU A 35 -30.28 6.52 -5.04
C LEU A 35 -31.45 5.55 -5.12
N ALA A 36 -32.07 5.18 -3.99
CA ALA A 36 -33.24 4.32 -3.97
C ALA A 36 -34.41 4.96 -4.75
N GLN A 37 -34.67 6.25 -4.54
CA GLN A 37 -35.71 6.97 -5.28
C GLN A 37 -35.37 7.12 -6.77
N ALA A 38 -34.12 7.42 -7.12
CA ALA A 38 -33.69 7.55 -8.52
C ALA A 38 -33.78 6.21 -9.31
N LEU A 39 -33.57 5.08 -8.64
CA LEU A 39 -33.56 3.74 -9.22
C LEU A 39 -34.89 2.98 -9.06
N GLU A 40 -35.92 3.57 -8.45
CA GLU A 40 -37.20 2.89 -8.20
C GLU A 40 -37.87 2.45 -9.53
N PRO A 41 -38.54 1.29 -9.62
CA PRO A 41 -39.08 0.77 -10.89
C PRO A 41 -40.08 1.69 -11.60
N SER A 42 -40.94 2.35 -10.82
CA SER A 42 -42.06 3.15 -11.27
C SER A 42 -41.67 4.61 -11.51
N ALA A 43 -41.96 5.11 -12.72
CA ALA A 43 -41.62 6.49 -13.09
C ALA A 43 -42.27 7.55 -12.19
N GLU A 44 -43.46 7.28 -11.65
CA GLU A 44 -44.19 8.15 -10.70
C GLU A 44 -43.46 8.40 -9.38
N PHE A 45 -42.52 7.52 -9.01
CA PHE A 45 -41.76 7.61 -7.75
C PHE A 45 -40.30 8.06 -7.97
N ARG A 46 -39.88 8.24 -9.22
CA ARG A 46 -38.57 8.83 -9.57
C ARG A 46 -38.64 10.35 -9.53
N PHE A 47 -37.47 10.99 -9.58
CA PHE A 47 -37.37 12.42 -9.86
C PHE A 47 -37.96 12.74 -11.23
N SER A 48 -38.79 13.79 -11.29
CA SER A 48 -39.46 14.24 -12.51
C SER A 48 -38.49 14.83 -13.54
N SER A 49 -37.36 15.36 -13.07
CA SER A 49 -36.34 16.01 -13.90
C SER A 49 -34.95 15.91 -13.27
N ALA A 50 -33.92 16.10 -14.09
CA ALA A 50 -32.53 16.18 -13.62
C ALA A 50 -32.30 17.36 -12.65
N HIS A 51 -33.08 18.43 -12.77
CA HIS A 51 -32.98 19.60 -11.90
C HIS A 51 -33.49 19.30 -10.49
N GLU A 52 -34.58 18.54 -10.36
CA GLU A 52 -35.11 18.09 -9.06
C GLU A 52 -34.14 17.14 -8.34
N PHE A 53 -33.51 16.22 -9.09
CA PHE A 53 -32.47 15.34 -8.59
C PHE A 53 -31.24 16.11 -8.08
N LEU A 54 -30.78 17.11 -8.85
CA LEU A 54 -29.64 17.95 -8.47
C LEU A 54 -29.95 18.78 -7.21
N ALA A 55 -31.12 19.39 -7.14
CA ALA A 55 -31.59 20.11 -5.94
C ALA A 55 -31.78 19.19 -4.71
N ALA A 56 -31.99 17.88 -4.91
CA ALA A 56 -31.98 16.89 -3.82
C ALA A 56 -30.55 16.53 -3.37
N LEU A 57 -29.58 16.52 -4.29
CA LEU A 57 -28.17 16.26 -3.99
C LEU A 57 -27.52 17.44 -3.24
N GLU A 58 -27.75 18.67 -3.69
CA GLU A 58 -27.24 19.90 -3.03
C GLU A 58 -27.76 20.05 -1.58
N ARG A 59 -29.00 19.61 -1.32
CA ARG A 59 -29.57 19.55 0.04
C ARG A 59 -28.86 18.54 0.95
N ILE A 60 -28.27 17.49 0.40
CA ILE A 60 -27.49 16.50 1.16
C ILE A 60 -26.04 16.98 1.38
N ASP A 61 -25.48 17.72 0.42
CA ASP A 61 -24.15 18.31 0.51
C ASP A 61 -24.10 19.61 1.36
N GLY A 62 -25.27 20.07 1.83
CA GLY A 62 -25.41 21.25 2.68
C GLY A 62 -25.30 22.60 1.94
N ASN A 63 -25.17 22.58 0.62
CA ASN A 63 -24.87 23.74 -0.21
C ASN A 63 -26.12 24.22 -0.99
N ALA A 64 -27.19 24.53 -0.26
CA ALA A 64 -28.44 24.99 -0.87
C ALA A 64 -28.29 26.40 -1.49
N PRO A 65 -28.50 26.59 -2.81
CA PRO A 65 -28.52 27.92 -3.40
C PRO A 65 -29.77 28.69 -2.96
N THR A 66 -29.58 29.83 -2.30
CA THR A 66 -30.65 30.80 -2.07
C THR A 66 -31.13 31.38 -3.39
N GLU A 67 -32.44 31.41 -3.62
CA GLU A 67 -33.05 31.99 -4.82
C GLU A 67 -32.59 33.44 -5.05
N ALA A 68 -31.99 33.70 -6.21
CA ALA A 68 -31.70 35.05 -6.67
C ALA A 68 -31.85 35.17 -8.20
N SER A 69 -32.63 36.16 -8.62
CA SER A 69 -32.64 36.80 -9.95
C SER A 69 -33.07 35.95 -11.15
N ARG A 70 -34.37 35.99 -11.45
CA ARG A 70 -34.91 35.93 -12.82
C ARG A 70 -35.44 37.29 -13.25
N ASP A 71 -34.57 38.08 -13.86
CA ASP A 71 -34.89 39.11 -14.86
C ASP A 71 -34.29 38.61 -16.19
N GLY A 72 -34.86 38.75 -17.39
CA GLY A 72 -36.16 39.27 -17.84
C GLY A 72 -36.23 39.19 -19.38
N ALA A 73 -37.42 39.36 -19.98
CA ALA A 73 -37.73 39.30 -21.43
C ALA A 73 -37.56 37.91 -22.12
N ALA A 74 -38.46 37.38 -22.95
CA ALA A 74 -39.86 37.70 -23.33
C ALA A 74 -40.49 36.39 -23.92
N ASP A 75 -41.72 36.25 -24.42
CA ASP A 75 -42.85 37.15 -24.76
C ASP A 75 -44.18 36.31 -24.83
N VAL A 76 -45.25 36.87 -25.42
CA VAL A 76 -46.55 36.24 -25.83
C VAL A 76 -47.64 36.12 -24.74
N PRO A 77 -48.88 36.64 -24.96
CA PRO A 77 -49.84 36.88 -23.86
C PRO A 77 -51.17 36.07 -23.88
N ASP A 78 -51.98 36.37 -22.85
CA ASP A 78 -53.44 36.29 -22.71
C ASP A 78 -54.16 34.96 -22.35
N GLY A 79 -54.88 35.00 -21.22
CA GLY A 79 -55.74 33.95 -20.68
C GLY A 79 -56.18 34.22 -19.22
N GLU A 80 -57.37 34.79 -19.02
CA GLU A 80 -57.81 35.42 -17.75
C GLU A 80 -58.26 34.48 -16.60
N VAL A 81 -57.51 34.55 -15.47
CA VAL A 81 -57.95 34.71 -14.04
C VAL A 81 -58.98 33.67 -13.44
N PRO A 82 -59.48 33.76 -12.17
CA PRO A 82 -59.07 32.80 -11.11
C PRO A 82 -60.21 32.03 -10.39
N THR A 83 -59.88 31.11 -9.49
CA THR A 83 -60.62 30.99 -8.20
C THR A 83 -59.73 30.52 -7.03
N ARG A 84 -60.18 30.80 -5.80
CA ARG A 84 -59.40 30.91 -4.56
C ARG A 84 -59.67 29.74 -3.58
N ALA A 85 -58.61 29.29 -2.91
CA ALA A 85 -58.49 28.86 -1.49
C ALA A 85 -59.58 28.04 -0.74
N SER A 86 -59.10 27.05 0.03
CA SER A 86 -59.47 26.77 1.45
C SER A 86 -58.31 25.96 2.09
N LEU A 87 -57.69 26.41 3.19
CA LEU A 87 -57.98 26.10 4.61
C LEU A 87 -57.99 24.58 4.94
N ALA A 88 -57.41 24.07 6.04
CA ALA A 88 -56.58 24.65 7.12
C ALA A 88 -55.88 23.52 7.96
N LEU A 89 -54.96 23.90 8.87
CA LEU A 89 -54.42 23.06 9.96
C LEU A 89 -55.50 22.82 11.07
N PRO A 90 -55.40 21.79 11.96
CA PRO A 90 -54.64 21.91 13.23
C PRO A 90 -54.11 20.54 13.79
N PRO A 91 -53.85 20.30 15.10
CA PRO A 91 -52.51 20.44 15.69
C PRO A 91 -51.98 19.23 16.51
N SER A 92 -50.71 19.32 16.94
CA SER A 92 -49.98 18.34 17.77
C SER A 92 -50.34 18.36 19.28
N PRO A 93 -50.09 17.27 20.04
CA PRO A 93 -49.95 17.30 21.50
C PRO A 93 -48.48 17.32 21.97
N ILE A 94 -48.25 17.88 23.16
CA ILE A 94 -46.96 18.04 23.87
C ILE A 94 -46.93 17.08 25.06
N LEU A 95 -45.76 16.55 25.47
CA LEU A 95 -45.55 16.09 26.85
C LEU A 95 -44.08 16.24 27.34
N SER A 96 -43.95 16.58 28.64
CA SER A 96 -42.74 16.68 29.49
C SER A 96 -41.78 15.47 29.41
N ALA A 97 -40.44 15.53 29.55
CA ALA A 97 -39.47 16.28 30.40
C ALA A 97 -38.99 15.53 31.68
N VAL A 98 -37.72 15.80 32.08
CA VAL A 98 -37.01 15.46 33.36
C VAL A 98 -36.52 13.96 33.50
N PRO A 99 -35.46 13.60 34.29
CA PRO A 99 -34.03 13.89 34.08
C PRO A 99 -33.04 12.68 34.28
N LEU A 100 -31.74 12.98 34.47
CA LEU A 100 -30.56 12.12 34.72
C LEU A 100 -30.66 11.00 35.80
N ALA A 101 -29.92 9.91 35.56
CA ALA A 101 -29.18 9.08 36.54
C ALA A 101 -27.91 8.53 35.83
N VAL A 102 -26.68 8.88 36.23
CA VAL A 102 -25.83 8.36 37.33
C VAL A 102 -25.29 6.92 37.10
N SER A 103 -23.95 6.83 37.03
CA SER A 103 -23.07 5.64 36.93
C SER A 103 -23.17 4.72 38.18
N PRO A 104 -22.74 3.43 38.19
CA PRO A 104 -21.37 3.00 37.83
C PRO A 104 -21.23 1.65 37.09
N GLY A 105 -20.03 1.35 36.58
CA GLY A 105 -19.74 0.06 35.94
C GLY A 105 -18.30 -0.08 35.43
N ALA A 106 -17.31 -0.01 36.33
CA ALA A 106 -15.91 -0.19 35.96
C ALA A 106 -15.63 -1.63 35.48
N ALA A 107 -14.93 -1.76 34.36
CA ALA A 107 -14.49 -3.06 33.86
C ALA A 107 -13.37 -3.62 34.74
N THR A 108 -13.51 -4.87 35.16
CA THR A 108 -12.40 -5.71 35.64
C THR A 108 -12.67 -7.13 35.18
N ILE A 109 -12.00 -7.56 34.12
CA ILE A 109 -11.90 -8.97 33.75
C ILE A 109 -10.43 -9.30 33.61
N THR A 110 -9.96 -10.13 34.52
CA THR A 110 -8.62 -10.72 34.58
C THR A 110 -8.33 -11.56 33.33
N GLY A 111 -7.25 -11.25 32.61
CA GLY A 111 -6.64 -12.14 31.62
C GLY A 111 -5.44 -12.85 32.22
N MET A 112 -5.52 -14.17 32.37
CA MET A 112 -4.43 -15.05 32.84
C MET A 112 -4.12 -16.09 31.77
N ALA A 113 -2.84 -16.25 31.40
CA ALA A 113 -2.28 -17.28 30.52
C ALA A 113 -2.83 -17.30 29.05
N GLU A 114 -2.13 -17.85 28.05
CA GLU A 114 -1.00 -18.80 28.06
C GLU A 114 0.02 -18.56 26.91
N ALA A 115 1.13 -19.29 26.97
CA ALA A 115 2.44 -19.09 26.34
C ALA A 115 2.59 -19.12 24.80
N GLY A 116 3.69 -18.51 24.33
CA GLY A 116 4.41 -18.87 23.09
C GLY A 116 4.48 -17.76 22.02
N GLY A 117 5.65 -17.26 21.60
CA GLY A 117 7.01 -17.49 22.09
C GLY A 117 8.09 -16.70 21.30
N VAL A 118 9.27 -16.55 21.92
CA VAL A 118 10.56 -16.08 21.36
C VAL A 118 10.65 -14.64 20.81
N PRO A 119 11.58 -13.84 21.38
CA PRO A 119 12.41 -12.97 20.54
C PRO A 119 13.92 -13.09 20.82
N SER A 120 14.71 -12.84 19.78
CA SER A 120 16.08 -12.28 19.76
C SER A 120 17.09 -12.71 20.83
N SER A 121 18.09 -13.47 20.38
CA SER A 121 19.38 -13.68 21.04
C SER A 121 20.17 -12.37 21.25
N GLY A 122 20.58 -12.10 22.50
CA GLY A 122 21.61 -11.13 22.86
C GLY A 122 22.92 -11.83 23.28
N LEU A 123 24.05 -11.16 23.05
CA LEU A 123 25.40 -11.63 23.38
C LEU A 123 25.60 -11.79 24.90
N GLU A 124 26.36 -12.80 25.33
CA GLU A 124 27.73 -12.60 25.83
C GLU A 124 28.46 -13.92 26.19
N SER A 125 29.79 -13.95 25.95
CA SER A 125 30.84 -14.73 26.65
C SER A 125 30.65 -16.24 26.92
N ARG A 126 31.66 -17.12 26.75
CA ARG A 126 33.12 -16.89 26.76
C ARG A 126 33.85 -18.09 26.14
N GLY A 127 35.02 -17.84 25.57
CA GLY A 127 35.80 -18.72 24.69
C GLY A 127 36.05 -20.18 25.11
N SER A 128 36.43 -20.99 24.11
CA SER A 128 37.82 -21.47 23.98
C SER A 128 38.03 -22.23 22.67
N GLY A 129 39.21 -22.08 22.04
CA GLY A 129 39.82 -23.19 21.30
C GLY A 129 40.04 -23.07 19.79
N VAL A 130 41.21 -22.55 19.42
CA VAL A 130 42.08 -23.02 18.32
C VAL A 130 41.63 -22.82 16.86
N ASP A 131 42.11 -21.70 16.30
CA ASP A 131 42.96 -21.59 15.10
C ASP A 131 42.86 -22.62 13.95
N LEU A 132 42.63 -22.10 12.74
CA LEU A 132 42.98 -22.75 11.47
C LEU A 132 43.79 -21.76 10.59
N PRO A 133 45.02 -22.11 10.17
CA PRO A 133 45.87 -21.28 9.32
C PRO A 133 45.57 -21.47 7.80
N PRO A 134 46.17 -20.66 6.90
CA PRO A 134 45.74 -20.56 5.50
C PRO A 134 46.63 -21.30 4.49
N THR A 135 46.10 -21.40 3.26
CA THR A 135 46.82 -21.58 1.98
C THR A 135 47.55 -22.90 1.68
N GLU A 136 47.88 -23.03 0.38
CA GLU A 136 48.79 -23.98 -0.28
C GLU A 136 48.27 -25.36 -0.73
N ARG A 137 48.18 -25.46 -2.07
CA ARG A 137 48.99 -26.36 -2.92
C ARG A 137 48.51 -27.79 -3.11
N MET A 138 48.02 -28.03 -4.33
CA MET A 138 47.89 -29.36 -4.93
C MET A 138 49.28 -30.01 -5.05
N ASP A 139 49.42 -31.27 -4.61
CA ASP A 139 50.16 -32.31 -5.36
C ASP A 139 50.01 -33.73 -4.75
N ALA A 140 49.85 -34.71 -5.65
CA ALA A 140 50.21 -36.15 -5.58
C ALA A 140 49.68 -37.16 -4.51
N LEU A 141 48.80 -38.08 -5.00
CA LEU A 141 48.78 -39.56 -4.77
C LEU A 141 48.40 -40.10 -3.36
N PRO A 142 47.92 -41.37 -3.18
CA PRO A 142 47.99 -42.57 -4.04
C PRO A 142 46.62 -43.28 -4.34
N PRO A 143 46.58 -44.38 -5.12
CA PRO A 143 45.35 -45.15 -5.39
C PRO A 143 45.08 -46.26 -4.35
N THR A 144 43.81 -46.66 -4.20
CA THR A 144 43.25 -48.05 -4.09
C THR A 144 41.98 -48.09 -3.22
N GLU A 145 40.90 -48.72 -3.73
CA GLU A 145 40.08 -49.70 -2.96
C GLU A 145 39.14 -50.55 -3.87
N THR A 146 39.22 -50.48 -5.20
CA THR A 146 38.48 -51.39 -6.09
C THR A 146 39.05 -52.82 -6.14
N ASP A 147 40.28 -53.04 -5.66
CA ASP A 147 40.95 -54.35 -5.66
C ASP A 147 40.41 -55.35 -4.62
N LYS A 148 39.67 -54.90 -3.60
CA LYS A 148 39.26 -55.79 -2.48
C LYS A 148 38.04 -56.67 -2.78
N LEU A 149 37.30 -56.43 -3.87
CA LEU A 149 36.06 -57.18 -4.19
C LEU A 149 36.25 -58.36 -5.15
N ILE A 150 37.38 -58.45 -5.87
CA ILE A 150 37.71 -59.61 -6.71
C ILE A 150 38.25 -60.79 -5.87
N ALA A 151 38.66 -60.53 -4.62
CA ALA A 151 39.37 -61.47 -3.75
C ALA A 151 38.51 -62.51 -3.01
N MET A 152 37.17 -62.56 -3.18
CA MET A 152 36.30 -63.34 -2.29
C MET A 152 35.77 -64.68 -2.83
N PHE A 153 35.73 -64.92 -4.16
CA PHE A 153 35.32 -66.21 -4.74
C PHE A 153 35.99 -66.46 -6.12
N GLY A 154 36.82 -67.48 -6.38
CA GLY A 154 37.35 -68.56 -5.53
C GLY A 154 37.37 -69.93 -6.24
N ARG A 155 38.52 -70.33 -6.82
CA ARG A 155 38.93 -71.71 -7.23
C ARG A 155 40.30 -71.63 -7.93
N ASN A 156 41.42 -72.16 -7.45
CA ASN A 156 41.80 -73.52 -7.02
C ASN A 156 41.70 -74.61 -8.11
N ALA A 157 42.82 -74.85 -8.81
CA ALA A 157 43.49 -76.14 -9.09
C ALA A 157 44.65 -75.87 -10.09
N VAL A 158 45.93 -76.14 -9.82
CA VAL A 158 46.59 -77.46 -9.64
C VAL A 158 46.46 -78.31 -10.91
N SER A 159 47.54 -78.76 -11.56
CA SER A 159 49.00 -78.50 -11.41
C SER A 159 49.72 -78.89 -12.73
N GLU A 160 51.06 -78.90 -12.71
CA GLU A 160 51.91 -79.41 -13.80
C GLU A 160 51.47 -80.75 -14.39
N ASP A 161 51.78 -80.95 -15.67
CA ASP A 161 52.61 -82.09 -16.08
C ASP A 161 53.43 -81.71 -17.32
N ALA A 162 54.64 -82.26 -17.41
CA ALA A 162 55.66 -81.82 -18.35
C ALA A 162 55.68 -82.62 -19.68
N SER A 163 56.49 -82.09 -20.60
CA SER A 163 57.25 -82.82 -21.63
C SER A 163 56.69 -82.91 -23.06
N PHE A 164 57.67 -83.18 -23.94
CA PHE A 164 57.59 -83.58 -25.34
C PHE A 164 57.43 -82.48 -26.40
N GLU A 165 58.59 -81.97 -26.84
CA GLU A 165 58.75 -81.49 -28.22
C GLU A 165 58.34 -82.59 -29.21
N ALA A 166 57.27 -82.36 -29.95
CA ALA A 166 56.98 -83.07 -31.19
C ALA A 166 56.87 -82.05 -32.32
N SER A 167 57.96 -81.84 -33.03
CA SER A 167 57.96 -81.14 -34.31
C SER A 167 57.25 -81.99 -35.37
N LEU A 168 56.22 -81.47 -36.03
CA LEU A 168 55.78 -81.85 -37.38
C LEU A 168 54.91 -80.71 -37.98
N PRO A 169 54.78 -80.62 -39.32
CA PRO A 169 54.98 -79.33 -39.97
C PRO A 169 53.71 -78.69 -40.56
N GLU A 170 53.90 -77.43 -40.99
CA GLU A 170 53.30 -76.77 -42.16
C GLU A 170 52.03 -77.38 -42.80
N LYS A 171 50.95 -76.57 -42.87
CA LYS A 171 50.34 -75.99 -44.10
C LYS A 171 48.83 -75.75 -44.02
N ARG A 172 48.39 -74.60 -44.57
CA ARG A 172 47.03 -74.30 -45.10
C ARG A 172 45.79 -74.51 -44.18
N ARG A 173 45.20 -73.38 -43.74
CA ARG A 173 43.91 -72.82 -44.27
C ARG A 173 43.48 -71.54 -43.50
N ARG A 174 44.22 -70.43 -43.67
CA ARG A 174 43.97 -69.14 -42.97
C ARG A 174 42.69 -68.37 -43.40
N ARG A 175 42.03 -68.72 -44.51
CA ARG A 175 40.96 -67.88 -45.09
C ARG A 175 39.58 -67.99 -44.42
N GLY A 176 39.25 -69.11 -43.77
CA GLY A 176 37.92 -69.32 -43.17
C GLY A 176 37.65 -68.52 -41.89
N ARG A 177 38.63 -68.45 -40.97
CA ARG A 177 38.46 -67.75 -39.68
C ARG A 177 38.43 -66.23 -39.82
N VAL A 178 39.16 -65.67 -40.78
CA VAL A 178 39.13 -64.22 -41.09
C VAL A 178 37.79 -63.82 -41.71
N ALA A 179 37.23 -64.64 -42.61
CA ALA A 179 35.89 -64.42 -43.15
C ALA A 179 34.82 -64.45 -42.06
N LEU A 180 34.88 -65.42 -41.14
CA LEU A 180 33.94 -65.50 -40.01
C LEU A 180 34.04 -64.27 -39.08
N GLY A 181 35.25 -63.81 -38.77
CA GLY A 181 35.48 -62.61 -37.97
C GLY A 181 34.94 -61.32 -38.61
N LEU A 182 35.09 -61.18 -39.94
CA LEU A 182 34.51 -60.05 -40.68
C LEU A 182 32.98 -60.08 -40.70
N VAL A 183 32.36 -61.26 -40.84
CA VAL A 183 30.89 -61.40 -40.80
C VAL A 183 30.34 -61.06 -39.40
N VAL A 184 30.98 -61.54 -38.33
CA VAL A 184 30.55 -61.20 -36.95
C VAL A 184 30.69 -59.70 -36.67
N SER A 185 31.79 -59.09 -37.10
CA SER A 185 31.99 -57.63 -37.00
C SER A 185 30.91 -56.85 -37.76
N LEU A 186 30.61 -57.24 -39.00
CA LEU A 186 29.55 -56.62 -39.81
C LEU A 186 28.17 -56.73 -39.14
N VAL A 187 27.83 -57.91 -38.57
CA VAL A 187 26.57 -58.11 -37.84
C VAL A 187 26.51 -57.23 -36.59
N PHE A 188 27.62 -57.04 -35.86
CA PHE A 188 27.68 -56.15 -34.71
C PHE A 188 27.50 -54.68 -35.11
N VAL A 189 28.14 -54.24 -36.20
CA VAL A 189 27.95 -52.89 -36.75
C VAL A 189 26.50 -52.68 -37.22
N VAL A 190 25.89 -53.68 -37.87
CA VAL A 190 24.47 -53.61 -38.27
C VAL A 190 23.55 -53.57 -37.06
N ALA A 191 23.78 -54.38 -36.02
CA ALA A 191 23.01 -54.35 -34.78
C ALA A 191 23.13 -53.01 -34.05
N ILE A 192 24.35 -52.46 -33.92
CA ILE A 192 24.57 -51.13 -33.33
C ILE A 192 23.93 -50.04 -34.20
N SER A 193 24.02 -50.14 -35.53
CA SER A 193 23.36 -49.19 -36.44
C SER A 193 21.84 -49.24 -36.34
N MET A 194 21.26 -50.44 -36.17
CA MET A 194 19.82 -50.64 -36.00
C MET A 194 19.34 -50.15 -34.63
N VAL A 195 20.10 -50.39 -33.56
CA VAL A 195 19.82 -49.84 -32.22
C VAL A 195 19.98 -48.33 -32.19
N THR A 196 21.00 -47.75 -32.86
CA THR A 196 21.14 -46.29 -32.94
C THR A 196 20.09 -45.65 -33.85
N LEU A 197 19.70 -46.26 -34.96
CA LEU A 197 18.54 -45.80 -35.75
C LEU A 197 17.23 -45.90 -34.96
N TRP A 198 17.05 -46.95 -34.16
CA TRP A 198 15.91 -47.08 -33.27
C TRP A 198 15.93 -45.98 -32.20
N VAL A 199 17.04 -45.79 -31.48
CA VAL A 199 17.21 -44.74 -30.45
C VAL A 199 17.09 -43.32 -31.02
N LEU A 200 17.62 -43.06 -32.22
CA LEU A 200 17.49 -41.76 -32.90
C LEU A 200 16.10 -41.53 -33.51
N ASN A 201 15.31 -42.59 -33.70
CA ASN A 201 13.90 -42.53 -34.13
C ASN A 201 12.91 -42.70 -32.96
N ILE A 202 13.40 -42.93 -31.73
CA ILE A 202 12.67 -42.53 -30.53
C ILE A 202 12.65 -41.00 -30.56
N LYS A 203 11.56 -40.46 -31.12
CA LYS A 203 11.22 -39.04 -30.92
C LYS A 203 11.34 -38.76 -29.43
N PRO A 204 11.94 -37.64 -29.00
CA PRO A 204 11.92 -37.28 -27.59
C PRO A 204 10.46 -37.33 -27.15
N VAL A 205 10.17 -38.17 -26.14
CA VAL A 205 8.86 -38.17 -25.51
C VAL A 205 8.71 -36.81 -24.87
N ASP A 206 7.98 -35.93 -25.55
CA ASP A 206 7.61 -34.63 -25.04
C ASP A 206 6.86 -34.87 -23.72
N PHE A 207 7.52 -34.64 -22.59
CA PHE A 207 7.00 -34.82 -21.24
C PHE A 207 5.96 -33.74 -20.87
N PHE A 208 5.10 -33.37 -21.81
CA PHE A 208 3.89 -32.59 -21.56
C PHE A 208 2.77 -33.59 -21.26
N PRO A 209 2.42 -33.83 -19.98
CA PRO A 209 1.22 -34.59 -19.66
C PRO A 209 0.00 -33.92 -20.30
N SER A 210 -1.06 -34.69 -20.57
CA SER A 210 -2.29 -34.20 -21.21
C SER A 210 -3.07 -33.15 -20.40
N SER A 211 -2.53 -32.75 -19.24
CA SER A 211 -2.94 -31.65 -18.36
C SER A 211 -2.21 -30.32 -18.62
N ALA A 212 -1.33 -30.24 -19.61
CA ALA A 212 -0.62 -29.00 -19.96
C ALA A 212 -1.59 -27.87 -20.34
N ARG A 213 -1.45 -26.72 -19.68
CA ARG A 213 -2.22 -25.49 -19.91
C ARG A 213 -1.30 -24.39 -20.40
N THR A 214 -1.74 -23.64 -21.40
CA THR A 214 -1.00 -22.47 -21.90
C THR A 214 -1.29 -21.25 -21.04
N VAL A 215 -0.25 -20.60 -20.52
CA VAL A 215 -0.40 -19.32 -19.80
C VAL A 215 -0.93 -18.25 -20.76
N PRO A 216 -2.14 -17.69 -20.55
CA PRO A 216 -2.68 -16.67 -21.43
C PRO A 216 -1.90 -15.36 -21.35
N ASN A 217 -1.95 -14.55 -22.42
CA ASN A 217 -1.33 -13.23 -22.41
C ASN A 217 -2.24 -12.21 -21.69
N VAL A 218 -1.84 -11.82 -20.49
CA VAL A 218 -2.57 -10.87 -19.62
C VAL A 218 -1.82 -9.55 -19.41
N LEU A 219 -0.78 -9.28 -20.22
CA LEU A 219 -0.01 -8.04 -20.16
C LEU A 219 -0.89 -6.81 -20.39
N GLY A 220 -0.79 -5.81 -19.52
CA GLY A 220 -1.60 -4.59 -19.58
C GLY A 220 -3.08 -4.75 -19.18
N PHE A 221 -3.53 -5.93 -18.77
CA PHE A 221 -4.83 -6.08 -18.12
C PHE A 221 -4.77 -5.67 -16.66
N THR A 222 -5.91 -5.27 -16.10
CA THR A 222 -6.06 -5.08 -14.65
C THR A 222 -5.86 -6.41 -13.91
N TYR A 223 -5.39 -6.35 -12.67
CA TYR A 223 -5.18 -7.55 -11.84
C TYR A 223 -6.40 -8.48 -11.84
N ASP A 224 -7.62 -7.98 -11.65
CA ASP A 224 -8.83 -8.80 -11.54
C ASP A 224 -9.15 -9.53 -12.85
N ARG A 225 -9.03 -8.83 -13.99
CA ARG A 225 -9.23 -9.43 -15.33
C ARG A 225 -8.15 -10.45 -15.66
N ALA A 226 -6.91 -10.17 -15.26
CA ALA A 226 -5.79 -11.07 -15.44
C ALA A 226 -5.95 -12.33 -14.56
N ALA A 227 -6.31 -12.17 -13.29
CA ALA A 227 -6.54 -13.26 -12.35
C ALA A 227 -7.71 -14.15 -12.80
N ALA A 228 -8.80 -13.58 -13.32
CA ALA A 228 -9.88 -14.33 -13.95
C ALA A 228 -9.36 -15.17 -15.13
N ALA A 229 -8.69 -14.55 -16.11
CA ALA A 229 -8.17 -15.27 -17.28
C ALA A 229 -7.14 -16.37 -16.94
N ILE A 230 -6.31 -16.17 -15.91
CA ILE A 230 -5.41 -17.21 -15.36
C ILE A 230 -6.21 -18.35 -14.72
N SER A 231 -7.25 -18.03 -13.96
CA SER A 231 -8.12 -19.03 -13.28
C SER A 231 -8.94 -19.84 -14.28
N ASP A 232 -9.49 -19.20 -15.32
CA ASP A 232 -10.22 -19.84 -16.44
C ASP A 232 -9.32 -20.81 -17.22
N ALA A 233 -8.02 -20.54 -17.28
CA ALA A 233 -7.02 -21.44 -17.86
C ALA A 233 -6.67 -22.65 -16.95
N GLY A 234 -7.23 -22.72 -15.74
CA GLY A 234 -6.95 -23.76 -14.75
C GLY A 234 -5.63 -23.56 -13.99
N LEU A 235 -5.19 -22.31 -13.84
CA LEU A 235 -3.94 -21.93 -13.17
C LEU A 235 -4.22 -21.07 -11.93
N THR A 236 -3.28 -20.99 -10.98
CA THR A 236 -3.48 -20.23 -9.74
C THR A 236 -2.80 -18.86 -9.83
N PRO A 237 -3.54 -17.73 -9.85
CA PRO A 237 -2.94 -16.40 -9.86
C PRO A 237 -2.33 -16.06 -8.48
N VAL A 238 -1.12 -15.49 -8.49
CA VAL A 238 -0.45 -14.94 -7.30
C VAL A 238 -0.07 -13.49 -7.59
N ARG A 239 -0.51 -12.53 -6.76
CA ARG A 239 -0.15 -11.12 -6.90
C ARG A 239 1.23 -10.84 -6.29
N VAL A 240 2.07 -10.12 -7.03
CA VAL A 240 3.24 -9.40 -6.49
C VAL A 240 3.21 -7.98 -7.02
N ASP A 241 3.39 -7.01 -6.14
CA ASP A 241 3.39 -5.59 -6.50
C ASP A 241 4.81 -5.13 -6.85
N GLU A 242 4.97 -4.42 -7.98
CA GLU A 242 6.25 -3.94 -8.51
C GLU A 242 6.11 -2.49 -8.99
N ALA A 243 7.03 -1.61 -8.58
CA ALA A 243 7.01 -0.21 -8.99
C ALA A 243 7.44 -0.06 -10.46
N ASN A 244 6.61 0.56 -11.29
CA ASN A 244 6.90 0.78 -12.71
C ASN A 244 6.24 2.06 -13.24
N ALA A 245 7.06 3.07 -13.53
CA ALA A 245 6.59 4.37 -14.02
C ALA A 245 6.04 4.35 -15.47
N LYS A 246 6.23 3.27 -16.24
CA LYS A 246 5.75 3.15 -17.64
C LYS A 246 4.41 2.41 -17.75
N VAL A 247 4.04 1.62 -16.76
CA VAL A 247 2.83 0.78 -16.78
C VAL A 247 1.78 1.38 -15.83
N PRO A 248 0.53 1.60 -16.27
CA PRO A 248 -0.52 2.17 -15.42
C PRO A 248 -0.75 1.38 -14.13
N LEU A 249 -1.17 2.08 -13.07
CA LEU A 249 -1.51 1.50 -11.77
C LEU A 249 -2.48 0.31 -11.92
N ASN A 250 -2.30 -0.72 -11.10
CA ASN A 250 -3.06 -1.97 -11.09
C ASN A 250 -3.04 -2.79 -12.40
N SER A 251 -2.15 -2.47 -13.35
CA SER A 251 -1.99 -3.21 -14.61
C SER A 251 -0.82 -4.20 -14.55
N VAL A 252 -0.96 -5.38 -15.15
CA VAL A 252 0.10 -6.41 -15.14
C VAL A 252 1.27 -6.02 -16.05
N ILE A 253 2.47 -5.89 -15.45
CA ILE A 253 3.74 -5.61 -16.12
C ILE A 253 4.28 -6.87 -16.83
N ARG A 254 4.23 -8.01 -16.13
CA ARG A 254 4.80 -9.30 -16.55
C ARG A 254 4.21 -10.45 -15.74
N THR A 255 4.28 -11.67 -16.27
CA THR A 255 3.94 -12.90 -15.53
C THR A 255 5.15 -13.81 -15.41
N ASN A 256 5.22 -14.58 -14.34
CA ASN A 256 6.15 -15.70 -14.20
C ASN A 256 5.36 -16.97 -13.80
N PRO A 257 5.29 -18.02 -14.64
CA PRO A 257 5.92 -18.15 -15.95
C PRO A 257 5.43 -17.13 -17.02
N ASN A 258 6.28 -16.87 -18.01
CA ASN A 258 5.97 -15.96 -19.12
C ASN A 258 4.75 -16.44 -19.92
N ALA A 259 3.99 -15.48 -20.46
CA ALA A 259 2.86 -15.76 -21.35
C ALA A 259 3.22 -16.70 -22.52
N LYS A 260 2.24 -17.49 -22.97
CA LYS A 260 2.34 -18.53 -24.01
C LYS A 260 3.23 -19.74 -23.66
N LYS A 261 3.81 -19.82 -22.46
CA LYS A 261 4.43 -21.08 -21.98
C LYS A 261 3.36 -22.10 -21.63
N GLN A 262 3.66 -23.38 -21.88
CA GLN A 262 2.88 -24.50 -21.34
C GLN A 262 3.37 -24.81 -19.93
N VAL A 263 2.44 -25.04 -19.01
CA VAL A 263 2.67 -25.35 -17.60
C VAL A 263 1.62 -26.38 -17.14
N ASP A 264 1.87 -27.09 -16.04
CA ASP A 264 0.89 -28.02 -15.50
C ASP A 264 -0.33 -27.31 -14.90
N ILE A 265 -1.48 -28.00 -14.90
CA ILE A 265 -2.70 -27.52 -14.25
C ILE A 265 -2.47 -27.22 -12.76
N GLY A 266 -3.05 -26.14 -12.26
CA GLY A 266 -2.85 -25.67 -10.88
C GLY A 266 -1.50 -25.01 -10.62
N THR A 267 -0.62 -24.86 -11.62
CA THR A 267 0.64 -24.10 -11.47
C THR A 267 0.35 -22.68 -11.00
N ARG A 268 1.13 -22.20 -10.02
CA ARG A 268 1.08 -20.81 -9.56
C ARG A 268 1.73 -19.89 -10.59
N VAL A 269 0.97 -18.93 -11.12
CA VAL A 269 1.46 -17.88 -12.01
C VAL A 269 1.55 -16.59 -11.22
N THR A 270 2.76 -16.11 -10.99
CA THR A 270 3.00 -14.82 -10.35
C THR A 270 2.75 -13.69 -11.35
N LEU A 271 1.75 -12.85 -11.08
CA LEU A 271 1.46 -11.62 -11.81
C LEU A 271 2.16 -10.46 -11.11
N PHE A 272 3.09 -9.80 -11.81
CA PHE A 272 3.72 -8.59 -11.33
C PHE A 272 2.86 -7.40 -11.74
N VAL A 273 2.20 -6.78 -10.76
CA VAL A 273 1.23 -5.69 -10.94
C VAL A 273 1.93 -4.36 -10.68
N SER A 274 1.70 -3.38 -11.56
CA SER A 274 2.26 -2.04 -11.40
C SER A 274 1.61 -1.29 -10.24
N THR A 275 2.42 -0.84 -9.29
CA THR A 275 2.05 0.20 -8.32
C THR A 275 2.24 1.62 -8.87
N GLY A 276 2.70 1.76 -10.11
CA GLY A 276 3.01 3.04 -10.75
C GLY A 276 4.38 3.58 -10.32
N LEU A 277 4.46 4.88 -10.04
CA LEU A 277 5.67 5.52 -9.53
C LEU A 277 6.04 4.93 -8.15
N ALA A 278 7.32 4.68 -7.93
CA ALA A 278 7.81 4.15 -6.65
C ALA A 278 7.40 5.06 -5.49
N GLU A 279 6.95 4.46 -4.40
CA GLU A 279 6.56 5.20 -3.19
C GLU A 279 7.78 5.42 -2.28
N ILE A 280 7.89 6.62 -1.73
CA ILE A 280 9.02 7.10 -0.92
C ILE A 280 8.45 7.85 0.29
N GLN A 281 9.00 7.62 1.47
CA GLN A 281 8.63 8.39 2.67
C GLN A 281 9.26 9.78 2.66
N VAL A 282 8.50 10.81 3.01
CA VAL A 282 9.00 12.18 3.16
C VAL A 282 9.95 12.25 4.36
N PRO A 283 11.24 12.58 4.18
CA PRO A 283 12.19 12.70 5.29
C PRO A 283 11.83 13.87 6.21
N ASN A 284 12.23 13.80 7.48
CA ASN A 284 11.95 14.89 8.42
C ASN A 284 12.98 16.01 8.32
N VAL A 285 12.60 17.08 7.61
CA VAL A 285 13.43 18.30 7.42
C VAL A 285 13.08 19.45 8.37
N SER A 286 12.26 19.21 9.40
CA SER A 286 11.89 20.23 10.40
C SER A 286 13.12 20.80 11.12
N GLY A 287 13.23 22.12 11.24
CA GLY A 287 14.35 22.82 11.86
C GLY A 287 15.59 22.99 10.96
N MET A 288 15.61 22.40 9.77
CA MET A 288 16.69 22.63 8.80
C MET A 288 16.51 23.95 8.07
N THR A 289 17.59 24.50 7.50
CA THR A 289 17.49 25.62 6.55
C THR A 289 16.80 25.16 5.27
N VAL A 290 16.17 26.09 4.54
CA VAL A 290 15.50 25.78 3.25
C VAL A 290 16.44 25.08 2.27
N GLU A 291 17.72 25.47 2.24
CA GLU A 291 18.74 24.88 1.38
C GLU A 291 19.06 23.42 1.75
N ALA A 292 19.28 23.14 3.04
CA ALA A 292 19.55 21.80 3.54
C ALA A 292 18.33 20.88 3.36
N ALA A 293 17.13 21.36 3.71
CA ALA A 293 15.87 20.66 3.47
C ALA A 293 15.67 20.33 1.98
N THR A 294 15.98 21.28 1.09
CA THR A 294 15.91 21.08 -0.37
C THR A 294 16.89 20.02 -0.85
N ALA A 295 18.11 20.00 -0.32
CA ALA A 295 19.11 18.99 -0.66
C ALA A 295 18.69 17.59 -0.19
N GLU A 296 18.12 17.46 1.01
CA GLU A 296 17.64 16.17 1.55
C GLU A 296 16.41 15.65 0.80
N LEU A 297 15.42 16.50 0.52
CA LEU A 297 14.25 16.13 -0.28
C LEU A 297 14.66 15.67 -1.70
N LYS A 298 15.59 16.39 -2.34
CA LYS A 298 16.14 15.97 -3.66
C LYS A 298 16.91 14.65 -3.58
N LYS A 299 17.66 14.42 -2.51
CA LYS A 299 18.38 13.15 -2.25
C LYS A 299 17.40 11.98 -2.06
N ALA A 300 16.24 12.23 -1.47
CA ALA A 300 15.13 11.27 -1.39
C ALA A 300 14.37 11.10 -2.72
N GLY A 301 14.71 11.82 -3.80
CA GLY A 301 13.98 11.74 -5.07
C GLY A 301 12.62 12.44 -5.05
N LEU A 302 12.44 13.41 -4.16
CA LEU A 302 11.28 14.30 -4.07
C LEU A 302 11.63 15.69 -4.67
N VAL A 303 10.60 16.44 -5.06
CA VAL A 303 10.74 17.78 -5.64
C VAL A 303 10.25 18.82 -4.64
N VAL A 304 10.98 19.92 -4.49
CA VAL A 304 10.52 21.07 -3.69
C VAL A 304 9.60 21.94 -4.54
N GLY A 305 8.42 22.26 -4.01
CA GLY A 305 7.45 23.15 -4.62
C GLY A 305 7.32 24.47 -3.87
N ASP A 306 6.07 24.92 -3.70
CA ASP A 306 5.77 26.21 -3.08
C ASP A 306 6.30 26.31 -1.65
N THR A 307 6.93 27.45 -1.36
CA THR A 307 7.45 27.79 -0.04
C THR A 307 6.60 28.91 0.55
N SER A 308 5.86 28.58 1.60
CA SER A 308 5.04 29.50 2.37
C SER A 308 5.78 29.99 3.62
N LYS A 309 5.39 31.15 4.17
CA LYS A 309 5.91 31.65 5.45
C LYS A 309 4.90 31.38 6.55
N GLY A 310 5.36 30.84 7.68
CA GLY A 310 4.58 30.65 8.90
C GLY A 310 5.23 31.33 10.09
N ASN A 311 4.42 31.70 11.07
CA ASN A 311 4.90 32.24 12.34
C ASN A 311 5.24 31.09 13.30
N SER A 312 6.30 31.23 14.08
CA SER A 312 6.72 30.21 15.05
C SER A 312 7.65 30.79 16.11
N PRO A 313 7.46 30.44 17.41
CA PRO A 313 8.33 30.89 18.50
C PRO A 313 9.61 30.05 18.63
N THR A 314 9.62 28.81 18.13
CA THR A 314 10.71 27.84 18.32
C THR A 314 11.68 27.79 17.14
N PHE A 315 11.20 28.03 15.93
CA PHE A 315 11.98 27.91 14.70
C PHE A 315 12.57 29.26 14.29
N ALA A 316 13.91 29.32 14.20
CA ALA A 316 14.62 30.51 13.74
C ALA A 316 14.23 30.90 12.30
N GLN A 317 14.29 32.20 11.98
CA GLN A 317 13.94 32.72 10.65
C GLN A 317 14.68 31.96 9.53
N GLY A 318 13.96 31.54 8.49
CA GLY A 318 14.53 30.80 7.37
C GLY A 318 14.74 29.30 7.61
N THR A 319 14.30 28.75 8.74
CA THR A 319 14.22 27.30 8.97
C THR A 319 12.83 26.74 8.65
N VAL A 320 12.75 25.47 8.25
CA VAL A 320 11.49 24.80 7.91
C VAL A 320 10.74 24.43 9.19
N ILE A 321 9.51 24.94 9.35
CA ILE A 321 8.59 24.57 10.43
C ILE A 321 7.99 23.19 10.14
N SER A 322 7.46 23.02 8.93
CA SER A 322 6.76 21.80 8.50
C SER A 322 6.75 21.66 6.98
N THR A 323 6.36 20.48 6.50
CA THR A 323 6.16 20.17 5.08
C THR A 323 4.71 19.73 4.83
N ASN A 324 4.25 19.89 3.60
CA ASN A 324 3.03 19.28 3.11
C ASN A 324 3.32 18.50 1.81
N PRO A 325 3.16 17.17 1.75
CA PRO A 325 2.80 16.26 2.85
C PRO A 325 3.74 16.31 4.07
N ALA A 326 3.21 15.93 5.24
CA ALA A 326 3.94 15.90 6.50
C ALA A 326 5.11 14.90 6.48
N SER A 327 6.10 15.10 7.35
CA SER A 327 7.22 14.16 7.49
C SER A 327 6.74 12.76 7.90
N GLY A 328 7.38 11.74 7.35
CA GLY A 328 6.95 10.34 7.47
C GLY A 328 5.78 9.93 6.56
N ALA A 329 5.09 10.86 5.89
CA ALA A 329 4.04 10.50 4.94
C ALA A 329 4.61 9.82 3.69
N THR A 330 3.89 8.84 3.14
CA THR A 330 4.23 8.20 1.87
C THR A 330 3.84 9.09 0.70
N SER A 331 4.81 9.40 -0.17
CA SER A 331 4.63 10.18 -1.39
C SER A 331 5.19 9.44 -2.60
N LYS A 332 4.76 9.78 -3.81
CA LYS A 332 5.32 9.20 -5.04
C LYS A 332 6.71 9.79 -5.32
N SER A 333 7.59 9.02 -5.92
CA SER A 333 8.86 9.51 -6.47
C SER A 333 8.59 10.64 -7.47
N GLY A 334 9.32 11.74 -7.34
CA GLY A 334 9.09 12.97 -8.10
C GLY A 334 7.89 13.81 -7.62
N ALA A 335 7.22 13.45 -6.52
CA ALA A 335 6.15 14.28 -5.96
C ALA A 335 6.69 15.63 -5.44
N THR A 336 5.86 16.66 -5.60
CA THR A 336 6.11 18.01 -5.11
C THR A 336 5.74 18.11 -3.64
N ILE A 337 6.68 18.58 -2.81
CA ILE A 337 6.51 18.85 -1.38
C ILE A 337 6.55 20.36 -1.18
N SER A 338 5.49 20.91 -0.57
CA SER A 338 5.45 22.32 -0.15
C SER A 338 6.10 22.49 1.22
N LEU A 339 6.79 23.60 1.43
CA LEU A 339 7.48 23.92 2.69
C LEU A 339 6.77 25.07 3.41
N VAL A 340 6.69 24.99 4.73
CA VAL A 340 6.33 26.11 5.61
C VAL A 340 7.60 26.55 6.32
N VAL A 341 8.04 27.79 6.10
CA VAL A 341 9.31 28.33 6.59
C VAL A 341 9.04 29.40 7.63
N SER A 342 9.81 29.40 8.72
CA SER A 342 9.67 30.40 9.78
C SER A 342 9.97 31.79 9.25
N SER A 343 8.98 32.69 9.45
CA SER A 343 9.08 34.11 9.21
C SER A 343 10.02 34.82 10.20
N GLY A 344 10.32 34.17 11.34
CA GLY A 344 10.95 34.80 12.50
C GLY A 344 10.01 35.67 13.33
N GLN A 345 8.69 35.52 13.15
CA GLN A 345 7.67 36.28 13.87
C GLN A 345 6.75 35.38 14.70
N VAL A 346 6.14 35.99 15.72
CA VAL A 346 5.15 35.42 16.63
C VAL A 346 3.96 36.37 16.69
N THR A 347 2.75 35.81 16.65
CA THR A 347 1.51 36.58 16.74
C THR A 347 1.16 36.80 18.21
N ILE A 348 1.23 38.05 18.69
CA ILE A 348 0.85 38.43 20.06
C ILE A 348 -0.66 38.73 20.10
N PRO A 349 -1.44 38.07 20.98
CA PRO A 349 -2.84 38.41 21.20
C PRO A 349 -3.00 39.71 22.00
N ASP A 350 -4.21 40.28 22.03
CA ASP A 350 -4.53 41.38 22.93
C ASP A 350 -4.64 40.87 24.38
N LEU A 351 -3.81 41.44 25.26
CA LEU A 351 -3.74 41.14 26.69
C LEU A 351 -4.32 42.26 27.55
N THR A 352 -4.80 43.37 26.95
CA THR A 352 -5.42 44.46 27.70
C THR A 352 -6.69 43.99 28.41
N GLY A 353 -6.90 44.46 29.64
CA GLY A 353 -8.03 44.03 30.49
C GLY A 353 -7.94 42.61 31.04
N LYS A 354 -6.97 41.77 30.64
CA LYS A 354 -6.74 40.46 31.25
C LYS A 354 -6.10 40.57 32.63
N LYS A 355 -6.28 39.54 33.44
CA LYS A 355 -5.54 39.37 34.70
C LYS A 355 -4.06 39.15 34.40
N ILE A 356 -3.19 39.67 35.27
CA ILE A 356 -1.74 39.60 35.08
C ILE A 356 -1.20 38.16 35.00
N GLU A 357 -1.74 37.25 35.80
CA GLU A 357 -1.40 35.82 35.80
C GLU A 357 -1.82 35.13 34.49
N GLU A 358 -3.00 35.46 33.98
CA GLU A 358 -3.52 34.94 32.71
C GLU A 358 -2.70 35.47 31.53
N ALA A 359 -2.39 36.77 31.51
CA ALA A 359 -1.57 37.39 30.47
C ALA A 359 -0.13 36.83 30.47
N ALA A 360 0.46 36.64 31.65
CA ALA A 360 1.78 36.01 31.78
C ALA A 360 1.76 34.53 31.35
N ALA A 361 0.70 33.78 31.67
CA ALA A 361 0.53 32.39 31.22
C ALA A 361 0.37 32.28 29.70
N ILE A 362 -0.36 33.21 29.05
CA ILE A 362 -0.51 33.27 27.60
C ILE A 362 0.84 33.54 26.92
N LEU A 363 1.63 34.51 27.41
CA LEU A 363 2.96 34.80 26.84
C LEU A 363 4.00 33.70 27.10
N SER A 364 3.85 32.98 28.21
CA SER A 364 4.68 31.82 28.57
C SER A 364 4.25 30.52 27.88
N ALA A 365 3.15 30.54 27.12
CA ALA A 365 2.68 29.36 26.38
C ALA A 365 3.68 28.94 25.30
N SER A 366 3.65 27.66 24.94
CA SER A 366 4.56 27.06 23.95
C SER A 366 4.52 27.71 22.56
N ASP A 367 3.45 28.45 22.27
CA ASP A 367 3.22 29.16 21.00
C ASP A 367 3.82 30.59 20.97
N ILE A 368 4.27 31.12 22.12
CA ILE A 368 4.85 32.48 22.21
C ILE A 368 6.26 32.47 22.81
N LEU A 369 6.49 31.74 23.91
CA LEU A 369 7.80 31.61 24.58
C LEU A 369 8.50 32.95 24.93
N ILE A 370 7.74 33.98 25.31
CA ILE A 370 8.31 35.28 25.72
C ILE A 370 8.05 35.50 27.21
N THR A 371 9.10 35.75 27.98
CA THR A 371 9.01 36.21 29.38
C THR A 371 8.63 37.70 29.41
N PRO A 372 7.45 38.09 29.93
CA PRO A 372 7.10 39.50 30.04
C PRO A 372 7.90 40.21 31.13
N SER A 373 8.29 41.45 30.86
CA SER A 373 8.66 42.41 31.90
C SER A 373 7.38 42.99 32.51
N ILE A 374 7.27 43.02 33.84
CA ILE A 374 6.04 43.39 34.53
C ILE A 374 6.28 44.69 35.31
N VAL A 375 5.52 45.74 35.00
CA VAL A 375 5.68 47.07 35.60
C VAL A 375 4.36 47.56 36.21
N ALA A 376 4.43 48.00 37.47
CA ALA A 376 3.30 48.61 38.16
C ALA A 376 3.10 50.07 37.72
N ASP A 377 1.87 50.46 37.39
CA ASP A 377 1.48 51.86 37.30
C ASP A 377 0.85 52.32 38.63
N PRO A 378 1.44 53.32 39.33
CA PRO A 378 0.89 53.88 40.56
C PRO A 378 -0.10 55.04 40.32
N SER A 379 -0.32 55.45 39.07
CA SER A 379 -1.21 56.58 38.74
C SER A 379 -2.69 56.17 38.56
N CYS A 380 -2.95 54.87 38.43
CA CYS A 380 -4.29 54.31 38.26
C CYS A 380 -4.96 54.01 39.61
N LYS A 381 -6.29 54.14 39.67
CA LYS A 381 -7.08 53.56 40.77
C LYS A 381 -7.48 52.13 40.42
N PRO A 382 -7.39 51.16 41.36
CA PRO A 382 -7.74 49.78 41.08
C PRO A 382 -9.27 49.66 40.94
N GLY A 383 -9.71 49.11 39.82
CA GLY A 383 -11.12 48.80 39.58
C GLY A 383 -11.56 47.55 40.34
N ALA A 384 -12.89 47.33 40.44
CA ALA A 384 -13.47 46.20 41.16
C ALA A 384 -13.10 44.79 40.62
N GLY A 385 -12.37 44.69 39.50
CA GLY A 385 -11.89 43.44 38.90
C GLY A 385 -10.52 42.96 39.38
N GLY A 386 -9.81 43.74 40.21
CA GLY A 386 -8.46 43.43 40.69
C GLY A 386 -7.34 43.88 39.75
N VAL A 387 -6.16 43.27 39.88
CA VAL A 387 -4.95 43.63 39.11
C VAL A 387 -5.08 43.18 37.65
N VAL A 388 -5.31 44.15 36.77
CA VAL A 388 -5.44 43.96 35.31
C VAL A 388 -4.35 44.68 34.54
N VAL A 389 -4.02 44.16 33.35
CA VAL A 389 -3.13 44.82 32.39
C VAL A 389 -3.84 46.03 31.78
N ILE A 390 -3.25 47.21 31.95
CA ILE A 390 -3.74 48.48 31.39
C ILE A 390 -3.23 48.63 29.95
N SER A 391 -1.94 48.33 29.73
CA SER A 391 -1.29 48.44 28.42
C SER A 391 -0.16 47.43 28.26
N GLN A 392 0.06 47.03 27.01
CA GLN A 392 1.20 46.24 26.56
C GLN A 392 2.10 47.13 25.69
N SER A 393 3.42 47.02 25.84
CA SER A 393 4.37 47.85 25.07
C SER A 393 4.38 47.55 23.57
N VAL A 394 3.89 46.38 23.19
CA VAL A 394 3.78 45.88 21.83
C VAL A 394 2.30 45.63 21.55
N GLY A 395 1.72 46.28 20.54
CA GLY A 395 0.31 46.07 20.17
C GLY A 395 0.02 44.64 19.69
N PRO A 396 -1.26 44.21 19.66
CA PRO A 396 -1.63 42.90 19.14
C PRO A 396 -1.26 42.79 17.64
N GLY A 397 -0.68 41.65 17.26
CA GLY A 397 -0.21 41.40 15.90
C GLY A 397 1.13 40.65 15.84
N ASP A 398 1.68 40.53 14.63
CA ASP A 398 2.93 39.81 14.38
C ASP A 398 4.16 40.66 14.73
N VAL A 399 5.05 40.13 15.58
CA VAL A 399 6.33 40.76 15.90
C VAL A 399 7.50 39.78 15.89
N PRO A 400 8.75 40.24 15.79
CA PRO A 400 9.91 39.37 15.82
C PRO A 400 10.01 38.51 17.10
N THR A 401 10.39 37.24 16.93
CA THR A 401 10.74 36.32 18.02
C THR A 401 11.77 36.96 18.96
N GLY A 402 11.52 36.91 20.28
CA GLY A 402 12.45 37.45 21.29
C GLY A 402 12.32 38.96 21.55
N THR A 403 11.31 39.64 20.99
CA THR A 403 10.99 41.02 21.36
C THR A 403 10.59 41.10 22.85
N PRO A 404 11.21 41.97 23.67
CA PRO A 404 10.82 42.12 25.07
C PRO A 404 9.45 42.81 25.17
N ILE A 405 8.48 42.13 25.77
CA ILE A 405 7.14 42.67 26.02
C ILE A 405 7.09 43.19 27.46
N THR A 406 6.75 44.47 27.63
CA THR A 406 6.43 45.04 28.94
C THR A 406 4.92 45.11 29.11
N LEU A 407 4.41 44.47 30.17
CA LEU A 407 3.03 44.57 30.62
C LEU A 407 2.94 45.58 31.76
N VAL A 408 2.15 46.64 31.55
CA VAL A 408 1.84 47.64 32.57
C VAL A 408 0.53 47.26 33.24
N TYR A 409 0.56 47.07 34.56
CA TYR A 409 -0.61 46.65 35.34
C TYR A 409 -0.99 47.69 36.39
N CYS A 410 -2.27 47.72 36.77
CA CYS A 410 -2.73 48.60 37.84
C CYS A 410 -2.41 48.02 39.22
N ALA A 411 -1.51 48.66 39.98
CA ALA A 411 -1.15 48.24 41.33
C ALA A 411 -2.06 48.88 42.40
N GLY A 412 -2.47 50.14 42.19
CA GLY A 412 -3.53 50.84 42.91
C GLY A 412 -3.11 51.75 44.06
#